data_AF-A0A7S0SS11-F1
#
_entry.id   AF-A0A7S0SS11-F1
#
_cell.length_a   1.000
_cell.length_b   1.000
_cell.length_c   1.000
_cell.angle_alpha   90.00
_cell.angle_beta   90.00
_cell.angle_gamma   90.00
#
_symmetry.space_group_name_H-M   'P 1'
#
loop_
_entity.id
_entity.type
_entity.pdbx_description
1 polymer ?
#
loop_
_entity_poly.entity_id
_entity_poly.type
_entity_poly.pdbx_seq_one_letter_code
_entity_poly.pdbx_strand_id
1 'polypeptide(L)'
;MISIQIYVILIIFILNIITINGFISSIRYNSRLNKNQRLNMEIQIGRHGQNFKYLPTYRANGDEYYPRTLPIAGTYPNITPEELFAVSSSPKPQLGTWSYDFIDPDGPQLGTVALPGSDTLYLADDPVILITRNIDLGIKLTEEVEVLLVIDRAVRTHDNENFFLYQAPNNELDILNSNDIIPDYNILGKVALVFLPYTESMRPKRTGFLEEDEE
;
A
#
# COMPACT_ATOMS: atom_id res chain seq x y z
N MET A 1 65.91 11.64 -52.33
CA MET A 1 65.35 12.81 -51.60
C MET A 1 64.16 12.41 -50.71
N ILE A 2 64.28 11.33 -49.90
CA ILE A 2 63.19 10.77 -49.06
C ILE A 2 63.66 10.51 -47.59
N SER A 3 64.88 10.90 -47.22
CA SER A 3 65.48 10.50 -45.92
C SER A 3 65.31 11.51 -44.77
N ILE A 4 64.63 12.65 -44.96
CA ILE A 4 64.53 13.70 -43.93
C ILE A 4 63.12 13.75 -43.29
N GLN A 5 62.10 13.20 -43.96
CA GLN A 5 60.71 13.28 -43.48
C GLN A 5 60.36 12.23 -42.39
N ILE A 6 61.19 11.20 -42.20
CA ILE A 6 60.95 10.14 -41.21
C ILE A 6 61.47 10.52 -39.82
N TYR A 7 62.50 11.37 -39.71
CA TYR A 7 63.07 11.77 -38.41
C TYR A 7 62.21 12.78 -37.63
N VAL A 8 61.37 13.57 -38.32
CA VAL A 8 60.52 14.58 -37.66
C VAL A 8 59.27 13.94 -37.04
N ILE A 9 58.78 12.83 -37.59
CA ILE A 9 57.59 12.13 -37.06
C ILE A 9 57.95 11.27 -35.83
N LEU A 10 59.19 10.76 -35.75
CA LEU A 10 59.63 9.94 -34.61
C LEU A 10 59.88 10.77 -33.33
N ILE A 11 60.22 12.06 -33.45
CA ILE A 11 60.46 12.95 -32.29
C ILE A 11 59.13 13.41 -31.66
N ILE A 12 58.06 13.56 -32.46
CA ILE A 12 56.73 13.96 -31.96
C ILE A 12 56.04 12.82 -31.19
N PHE A 13 56.38 11.56 -31.49
CA PHE A 13 55.83 10.40 -30.77
C PHE A 13 56.54 10.11 -29.43
N ILE A 14 57.82 10.46 -29.29
CA ILE A 14 58.57 10.26 -28.04
C ILE A 14 58.27 11.37 -27.01
N LEU A 15 57.84 12.55 -27.45
CA LEU A 15 57.43 13.64 -26.54
C LEU A 15 56.01 13.48 -25.96
N ASN A 16 55.16 12.60 -26.51
CA ASN A 16 53.81 12.34 -25.98
C ASN A 16 53.71 11.13 -25.03
N ILE A 17 54.79 10.38 -24.82
CA ILE A 17 54.79 9.18 -23.96
C ILE A 17 55.37 9.48 -22.55
N ILE A 18 55.96 10.66 -22.32
CA ILE A 18 56.47 11.09 -21.01
C ILE A 18 55.51 12.12 -20.38
N THR A 19 54.24 11.75 -20.18
CA THR A 19 53.33 12.52 -19.29
C THR A 19 52.27 11.66 -18.62
N ILE A 20 52.58 10.39 -18.34
CA ILE A 20 51.76 9.55 -17.46
C ILE A 20 52.66 9.10 -16.33
N ASN A 21 52.90 10.00 -15.36
CA ASN A 21 53.26 9.70 -13.97
C ASN A 21 53.34 11.01 -13.19
N GLY A 22 52.33 11.26 -12.36
CA GLY A 22 52.20 12.43 -11.48
C GLY A 22 50.79 12.45 -10.92
N PHE A 23 50.42 11.46 -10.10
CA PHE A 23 50.54 11.55 -8.65
C PHE A 23 49.92 12.85 -8.09
N ILE A 24 48.62 12.76 -7.82
CA ILE A 24 47.89 13.41 -6.74
C ILE A 24 48.37 14.83 -6.43
N SER A 25 47.85 15.81 -7.17
CA SER A 25 47.82 17.20 -6.68
C SER A 25 46.90 17.24 -5.47
N SER A 26 47.50 17.23 -4.28
CA SER A 26 46.86 17.63 -3.04
C SER A 26 46.17 18.98 -3.24
N ILE A 27 44.85 18.98 -3.15
CA ILE A 27 44.06 20.21 -3.04
C ILE A 27 44.48 20.83 -1.70
N ARG A 28 45.38 21.82 -1.75
CA ARG A 28 45.68 22.66 -0.60
C ARG A 28 44.43 23.50 -0.32
N TYR A 29 43.63 23.06 0.64
CA TYR A 29 42.59 23.87 1.25
C TYR A 29 43.25 24.95 2.11
N ASN A 30 43.66 26.04 1.46
CA ASN A 30 44.10 27.25 2.16
C ASN A 30 42.86 28.11 2.44
N SER A 31 42.27 27.94 3.61
CA SER A 31 41.44 28.98 4.21
C SER A 31 42.03 29.36 5.56
N ARG A 32 42.95 30.33 5.56
CA ARG A 32 43.23 31.12 6.76
C ARG A 32 41.93 31.82 7.14
N LEU A 33 41.26 31.31 8.17
CA LEU A 33 40.09 31.95 8.78
C LEU A 33 40.52 33.32 9.33
N ASN A 34 40.13 34.37 8.63
CA ASN A 34 40.12 35.72 9.17
C ASN A 34 39.14 35.75 10.34
N LYS A 35 39.66 35.92 11.55
CA LYS A 35 38.93 35.78 12.82
C LYS A 35 37.96 36.95 13.12
N ASN A 36 37.56 37.73 12.13
CA ASN A 36 36.72 38.93 12.29
C ASN A 36 35.74 39.14 11.11
N GLN A 37 35.17 38.08 10.56
CA GLN A 37 33.95 38.21 9.75
C GLN A 37 32.76 37.81 10.60
N ARG A 38 31.95 38.81 10.98
CA ARG A 38 30.60 38.58 11.48
C ARG A 38 29.92 37.65 10.48
N LEU A 39 29.57 36.44 10.90
CA LEU A 39 28.86 35.47 10.09
C LEU A 39 27.49 36.07 9.76
N ASN A 40 27.39 36.72 8.60
CA ASN A 40 26.13 36.77 7.88
C ASN A 40 25.81 35.31 7.59
N MET A 41 24.96 34.70 8.42
CA MET A 41 24.37 33.40 8.08
C MET A 41 23.46 33.63 6.89
N GLU A 42 24.03 33.62 5.68
CA GLU A 42 23.23 33.43 4.48
C GLU A 42 22.54 32.08 4.63
N ILE A 43 21.20 32.09 4.59
CA ILE A 43 20.41 30.87 4.62
C ILE A 43 20.84 30.03 3.42
N GLN A 44 21.55 28.94 3.67
CA GLN A 44 21.90 27.99 2.62
C GLN A 44 20.63 27.23 2.20
N ILE A 45 20.04 27.68 1.10
CA ILE A 45 18.95 26.99 0.41
C ILE A 45 19.57 25.87 -0.43
N GLY A 46 19.08 24.65 -0.27
CA GLY A 46 19.52 23.49 -1.05
C GLY A 46 18.34 22.60 -1.41
N ARG A 47 18.29 22.14 -2.67
CA ARG A 47 17.33 21.13 -3.15
C ARG A 47 17.85 19.72 -2.91
N HIS A 48 17.02 18.70 -3.16
CA HIS A 48 17.45 17.30 -3.18
C HIS A 48 18.73 17.13 -4.01
N GLY A 49 19.78 16.54 -3.42
CA GLY A 49 21.07 16.31 -4.09
C GLY A 49 21.97 17.54 -4.16
N GLN A 50 21.58 18.68 -3.58
CA GLN A 50 22.40 19.87 -3.43
C GLN A 50 22.80 20.06 -1.96
N ASN A 51 23.97 20.66 -1.72
CA ASN A 51 24.44 21.05 -0.38
C ASN A 51 24.34 19.90 0.66
N PHE A 52 24.62 18.67 0.23
CA PHE A 52 24.63 17.44 1.04
C PHE A 52 23.30 17.09 1.73
N LYS A 53 22.15 17.52 1.17
CA LYS A 53 20.82 17.13 1.67
C LYS A 53 20.07 16.28 0.66
N TYR A 54 19.66 15.08 1.09
CA TYR A 54 18.78 14.20 0.32
C TYR A 54 17.39 14.18 0.95
N LEU A 55 16.38 13.96 0.12
CA LEU A 55 15.02 13.74 0.59
C LEU A 55 14.94 12.33 1.17
N PRO A 56 14.15 12.11 2.24
CA PRO A 56 13.80 10.76 2.63
C PRO A 56 12.97 10.14 1.51
N THR A 57 13.56 9.18 0.80
CA THR A 57 12.90 8.46 -0.28
C THR A 57 12.78 6.99 0.12
N TYR A 58 11.58 6.46 -0.01
CA TYR A 58 11.32 5.03 0.08
C TYR A 58 10.81 4.55 -1.28
N ARG A 59 11.24 3.36 -1.69
CA ARG A 59 10.80 2.72 -2.92
C ARG A 59 10.17 1.38 -2.55
N ALA A 60 8.96 1.17 -3.03
CA ALA A 60 8.27 -0.12 -3.05
C ALA A 60 9.15 -1.25 -3.57
N ASN A 61 9.03 -2.45 -2.99
CA ASN A 61 9.52 -3.66 -3.63
C ASN A 61 8.56 -4.09 -4.74
N GLY A 62 9.08 -4.66 -5.84
CA GLY A 62 8.27 -4.98 -7.03
C GLY A 62 7.25 -6.11 -6.84
N ASP A 63 7.39 -6.88 -5.78
CA ASP A 63 6.55 -8.01 -5.36
C ASP A 63 5.71 -7.69 -4.11
N GLU A 64 5.70 -6.43 -3.68
CA GLU A 64 4.99 -6.00 -2.47
C GLU A 64 3.51 -5.79 -2.72
N TYR A 65 2.67 -6.35 -1.83
CA TYR A 65 1.26 -6.01 -1.75
C TYR A 65 1.12 -4.67 -1.05
N TYR A 66 0.83 -3.62 -1.82
CA TYR A 66 0.55 -2.30 -1.24
C TYR A 66 -0.85 -2.25 -0.61
N PRO A 67 -1.04 -1.43 0.44
CA PRO A 67 -2.36 -1.15 0.99
C PRO A 67 -3.34 -0.71 -0.10
N ARG A 68 -4.61 -1.09 0.07
CA ARG A 68 -5.69 -0.73 -0.85
C ARG A 68 -6.72 0.11 -0.11
N THR A 69 -7.07 1.26 -0.70
CA THR A 69 -8.18 2.10 -0.24
C THR A 69 -9.47 1.55 -0.83
N LEU A 70 -10.43 1.25 0.03
CA LEU A 70 -11.71 0.67 -0.34
C LEU A 70 -12.85 1.57 0.12
N PRO A 71 -13.88 1.75 -0.71
CA PRO A 71 -15.06 2.51 -0.33
C PRO A 71 -15.99 1.66 0.53
N ILE A 72 -16.65 2.32 1.47
CA ILE A 72 -17.66 1.74 2.36
C ILE A 72 -19.02 1.98 1.70
N ALA A 73 -19.71 0.89 1.37
CA ALA A 73 -21.01 0.96 0.72
C ALA A 73 -22.16 1.18 1.71
N GLY A 74 -22.06 0.64 2.92
CA GLY A 74 -23.13 0.74 3.90
C GLY A 74 -22.86 -0.07 5.17
N THR A 75 -23.90 -0.23 5.97
CA THR A 75 -23.89 -1.02 7.20
C THR A 75 -24.80 -2.24 7.06
N TYR A 76 -24.28 -3.43 7.30
CA TYR A 76 -25.08 -4.66 7.36
C TYR A 76 -25.74 -4.77 8.74
N PRO A 77 -27.00 -5.27 8.85
CA PRO A 77 -27.84 -5.81 7.77
C PRO A 77 -28.68 -4.76 7.02
N ASN A 78 -28.60 -3.48 7.42
CA ASN A 78 -29.48 -2.42 6.91
C ASN A 78 -28.92 -1.75 5.64
N ILE A 79 -28.55 -2.54 4.63
CA ILE A 79 -28.10 -2.03 3.34
C ILE A 79 -28.89 -2.69 2.21
N THR A 80 -29.21 -1.91 1.18
CA THR A 80 -29.88 -2.38 -0.02
C THR A 80 -28.89 -2.82 -1.12
N PRO A 81 -29.29 -3.72 -2.04
CA PRO A 81 -28.50 -4.00 -3.24
C PRO A 81 -28.15 -2.73 -4.04
N GLU A 82 -29.07 -1.79 -4.14
CA GLU A 82 -28.88 -0.53 -4.87
C GLU A 82 -27.74 0.30 -4.25
N GLU A 83 -27.71 0.44 -2.93
CA GLU A 83 -26.62 1.12 -2.21
C GLU A 83 -25.29 0.39 -2.38
N LEU A 84 -25.30 -0.95 -2.31
CA LEU A 84 -24.11 -1.78 -2.52
C LEU A 84 -23.48 -1.54 -3.90
N PHE A 85 -24.30 -1.40 -4.94
CA PHE A 85 -23.84 -1.20 -6.32
C PHE A 85 -23.66 0.25 -6.73
N ALA A 86 -24.19 1.22 -5.98
CA ALA A 86 -24.00 2.64 -6.25
C ALA A 86 -22.51 3.05 -6.10
N VAL A 87 -21.78 2.36 -5.22
CA VAL A 87 -20.38 2.65 -4.93
C VAL A 87 -19.44 2.10 -6.01
N SER A 88 -18.47 2.88 -6.44
CA SER A 88 -17.43 2.46 -7.39
C SER A 88 -16.13 2.10 -6.64
N SER A 89 -15.56 0.92 -6.90
CA SER A 89 -14.26 0.55 -6.34
C SER A 89 -13.11 0.99 -7.23
N SER A 90 -11.95 1.24 -6.61
CA SER A 90 -10.72 1.53 -7.34
C SER A 90 -10.18 0.27 -8.02
N PRO A 91 -9.60 0.40 -9.23
CA PRO A 91 -9.01 -0.73 -9.95
C PRO A 91 -7.87 -1.35 -9.14
N LYS A 92 -7.70 -2.67 -9.30
CA LYS A 92 -6.63 -3.43 -8.66
C LYS A 92 -5.24 -2.85 -9.02
N PRO A 93 -4.41 -2.46 -8.04
CA PRO A 93 -3.05 -1.99 -8.29
C PRO A 93 -2.15 -3.14 -8.75
N GLN A 94 -1.07 -2.84 -9.48
CA GLN A 94 -0.02 -3.82 -9.78
C GLN A 94 0.87 -4.01 -8.54
N LEU A 95 1.55 -5.16 -8.41
CA LEU A 95 2.51 -5.38 -7.32
C LEU A 95 3.62 -4.33 -7.33
N GLY A 96 4.01 -3.88 -6.14
CA GLY A 96 4.97 -2.79 -5.97
C GLY A 96 4.51 -1.41 -6.45
N THR A 97 3.22 -1.25 -6.76
CA THR A 97 2.61 0.03 -7.08
C THR A 97 1.53 0.38 -6.06
N TRP A 98 1.31 1.67 -5.86
CA TRP A 98 0.28 2.18 -4.96
C TRP A 98 -0.91 2.71 -5.76
N SER A 99 -2.09 2.65 -5.15
CA SER A 99 -3.30 3.29 -5.64
C SER A 99 -3.65 4.46 -4.72
N TYR A 100 -4.43 5.39 -5.24
CA TYR A 100 -4.99 6.49 -4.49
C TYR A 100 -6.38 6.78 -5.05
N ASP A 101 -7.23 7.31 -4.20
CA ASP A 101 -8.59 7.69 -4.57
C ASP A 101 -8.91 9.07 -4.02
N PHE A 102 -9.73 9.81 -4.76
CA PHE A 102 -10.25 11.10 -4.32
C PHE A 102 -11.70 10.92 -3.93
N ILE A 103 -11.98 11.08 -2.64
CA ILE A 103 -13.33 10.94 -2.10
C ILE A 103 -14.20 12.05 -2.68
N ASP A 104 -15.27 11.67 -3.35
CA ASP A 104 -16.36 12.57 -3.69
C ASP A 104 -17.25 12.74 -2.45
N PRO A 105 -17.31 13.94 -1.83
CA PRO A 105 -18.14 14.18 -0.66
C PRO A 105 -19.64 14.06 -0.95
N ASP A 106 -20.05 14.24 -2.22
CA ASP A 106 -21.43 14.08 -2.66
C ASP A 106 -21.66 12.68 -3.27
N GLY A 107 -20.64 11.81 -3.21
CA GLY A 107 -20.69 10.45 -3.73
C GLY A 107 -21.55 9.51 -2.89
N PRO A 108 -21.95 8.35 -3.45
CA PRO A 108 -22.82 7.38 -2.77
C PRO A 108 -22.12 6.60 -1.65
N GLN A 109 -20.81 6.72 -1.50
CA GLN A 109 -20.04 6.00 -0.48
C GLN A 109 -20.16 6.67 0.89
N LEU A 110 -20.33 5.87 1.95
CA LEU A 110 -20.33 6.39 3.32
C LEU A 110 -18.95 6.90 3.75
N GLY A 111 -17.90 6.37 3.14
CA GLY A 111 -16.52 6.73 3.44
C GLY A 111 -15.54 5.80 2.74
N THR A 112 -14.28 5.89 3.12
CA THR A 112 -13.22 5.01 2.62
C THR A 112 -12.30 4.59 3.74
N VAL A 113 -11.73 3.39 3.64
CA VAL A 113 -10.72 2.91 4.58
C VAL A 113 -9.56 2.26 3.83
N ALA A 114 -8.35 2.48 4.33
CA ALA A 114 -7.16 1.82 3.82
C ALA A 114 -6.95 0.52 4.59
N LEU A 115 -6.99 -0.61 3.87
CA LEU A 115 -6.65 -1.91 4.43
C LEU A 115 -5.20 -2.28 4.09
N PRO A 116 -4.51 -3.01 4.98
CA PRO A 116 -3.16 -3.48 4.70
C PRO A 116 -3.14 -4.36 3.45
N GLY A 117 -2.06 -4.28 2.69
CA GLY A 117 -1.89 -5.10 1.50
C GLY A 117 -1.77 -6.57 1.88
N SER A 118 -2.58 -7.40 1.26
CA SER A 118 -2.56 -8.85 1.39
C SER A 118 -2.81 -9.50 0.03
N ASP A 119 -2.45 -10.77 -0.09
CA ASP A 119 -2.78 -11.60 -1.24
C ASP A 119 -4.30 -11.65 -1.49
N THR A 120 -5.06 -11.82 -0.41
CA THR A 120 -6.51 -11.95 -0.43
C THR A 120 -7.17 -10.69 -0.98
N LEU A 121 -6.73 -9.52 -0.51
CA LEU A 121 -7.28 -8.24 -0.98
C LEU A 121 -6.77 -7.84 -2.36
N TYR A 122 -5.55 -8.24 -2.71
CA TYR A 122 -5.01 -8.09 -4.05
C TYR A 122 -5.79 -8.93 -5.05
N LEU A 123 -6.22 -10.15 -4.69
CA LEU A 123 -6.98 -11.04 -5.57
C LEU A 123 -8.42 -10.58 -5.81
N ALA A 124 -8.99 -9.72 -4.95
CA ALA A 124 -10.33 -9.19 -5.16
C ALA A 124 -10.37 -8.19 -6.32
N ASP A 125 -11.25 -8.41 -7.29
CA ASP A 125 -11.31 -7.56 -8.49
C ASP A 125 -12.18 -6.31 -8.25
N ASP A 126 -13.37 -6.47 -7.65
CA ASP A 126 -14.28 -5.37 -7.32
C ASP A 126 -14.68 -5.37 -5.82
N PRO A 127 -13.72 -5.11 -4.91
CA PRO A 127 -13.97 -5.09 -3.47
C PRO A 127 -14.67 -3.82 -3.00
N VAL A 128 -15.70 -3.99 -2.18
CA VAL A 128 -16.36 -2.95 -1.39
C VAL A 128 -16.47 -3.37 0.06
N ILE A 129 -16.65 -2.42 0.97
CA ILE A 129 -16.78 -2.70 2.39
C ILE A 129 -18.21 -2.52 2.88
N LEU A 130 -18.64 -3.46 3.71
CA LEU A 130 -19.78 -3.32 4.61
C LEU A 130 -19.27 -3.22 6.05
N ILE A 131 -19.80 -2.25 6.80
CA ILE A 131 -19.60 -2.18 8.24
C ILE A 131 -20.61 -3.12 8.89
N THR A 132 -20.16 -3.98 9.80
CA THR A 132 -21.03 -4.93 10.51
C THR A 132 -20.48 -5.20 11.89
N ARG A 133 -21.18 -6.01 12.69
CA ARG A 133 -20.69 -6.44 14.00
C ARG A 133 -20.28 -7.89 13.93
N ASN A 134 -19.31 -8.28 14.75
CA ASN A 134 -18.86 -9.67 14.81
C ASN A 134 -20.01 -10.65 15.11
N ILE A 135 -20.99 -10.24 15.91
CA ILE A 135 -22.16 -11.06 16.26
C ILE A 135 -23.08 -11.32 15.06
N ASP A 136 -23.21 -10.36 14.13
CA ASP A 136 -24.04 -10.49 12.94
C ASP A 136 -23.42 -11.48 11.94
N LEU A 137 -22.12 -11.74 12.07
CA LEU A 137 -21.36 -12.74 11.32
C LEU A 137 -21.22 -14.08 12.07
N GLY A 138 -21.77 -14.20 13.28
CA GLY A 138 -21.59 -15.38 14.13
C GLY A 138 -20.17 -15.57 14.68
N ILE A 139 -19.31 -14.55 14.60
CA ILE A 139 -17.94 -14.57 15.12
C ILE A 139 -17.98 -14.31 16.62
N LYS A 140 -17.66 -15.34 17.41
CA LYS A 140 -17.65 -15.25 18.88
C LYS A 140 -16.36 -14.60 19.37
N LEU A 141 -16.51 -13.42 19.98
CA LEU A 141 -15.44 -12.69 20.67
C LEU A 141 -15.87 -12.41 22.10
N THR A 142 -14.92 -12.02 22.96
CA THR A 142 -15.19 -11.66 24.36
C THR A 142 -16.07 -10.41 24.48
N GLU A 143 -15.98 -9.51 23.49
CA GLU A 143 -16.79 -8.30 23.41
C GLU A 143 -17.37 -8.12 22.01
N GLU A 144 -18.45 -7.36 21.91
CA GLU A 144 -19.05 -6.99 20.63
C GLU A 144 -18.22 -5.85 20.00
N VAL A 145 -17.78 -6.06 18.76
CA VAL A 145 -16.95 -5.11 18.02
C VAL A 145 -17.51 -4.89 16.63
N GLU A 146 -17.34 -3.66 16.14
CA GLU A 146 -17.53 -3.32 14.74
C GLU A 146 -16.39 -3.90 13.91
N VAL A 147 -16.71 -4.55 12.79
CA VAL A 147 -15.77 -5.17 11.87
C VAL A 147 -16.01 -4.68 10.45
N LEU A 148 -14.96 -4.70 9.65
CA LEU A 148 -15.05 -4.37 8.22
C LEU A 148 -15.16 -5.66 7.43
N LEU A 149 -16.26 -5.82 6.71
CA LEU A 149 -16.49 -6.96 5.82
C LEU A 149 -16.21 -6.56 4.38
N VAL A 150 -15.20 -7.17 3.77
CA VAL A 150 -14.86 -6.95 2.36
C VAL A 150 -15.65 -7.93 1.50
N ILE A 151 -16.44 -7.40 0.57
CA ILE A 151 -17.20 -8.15 -0.43
C ILE A 151 -16.61 -7.90 -1.81
N ASP A 152 -16.20 -8.95 -2.52
CA ASP A 152 -15.84 -8.88 -3.93
C ASP A 152 -17.06 -9.12 -4.82
N ARG A 153 -17.56 -8.05 -5.42
CA ARG A 153 -18.77 -8.05 -6.27
C ARG A 153 -18.55 -8.69 -7.64
N ALA A 154 -17.29 -8.88 -8.04
CA ALA A 154 -16.96 -9.54 -9.31
C ALA A 154 -17.22 -11.05 -9.26
N VAL A 155 -17.19 -11.65 -8.06
CA VAL A 155 -17.37 -13.09 -7.87
C VAL A 155 -18.82 -13.38 -7.50
N ARG A 156 -19.60 -13.84 -8.47
CA ARG A 156 -21.04 -14.17 -8.32
C ARG A 156 -21.39 -15.62 -8.65
N THR A 157 -20.39 -16.47 -8.74
CA THR A 157 -20.57 -17.91 -8.96
C THR A 157 -20.54 -18.60 -7.61
N HIS A 158 -21.54 -19.43 -7.34
CA HIS A 158 -21.60 -20.25 -6.13
C HIS A 158 -20.39 -21.18 -6.02
N ASP A 159 -19.87 -21.29 -4.79
CA ASP A 159 -19.01 -22.39 -4.37
C ASP A 159 -19.35 -22.77 -2.92
N ASN A 160 -18.94 -23.96 -2.51
CA ASN A 160 -19.23 -24.50 -1.18
C ASN A 160 -18.16 -24.17 -0.12
N GLU A 161 -17.07 -23.50 -0.50
CA GLU A 161 -15.94 -23.21 0.39
C GLU A 161 -16.02 -21.81 0.98
N ASN A 162 -16.67 -20.88 0.29
CA ASN A 162 -16.68 -19.46 0.62
C ASN A 162 -18.04 -18.98 1.12
N PHE A 163 -18.03 -17.87 1.85
CA PHE A 163 -19.24 -17.14 2.20
C PHE A 163 -19.58 -16.15 1.09
N PHE A 164 -20.87 -15.96 0.85
CA PHE A 164 -21.40 -15.03 -0.13
C PHE A 164 -22.44 -14.13 0.49
N LEU A 165 -22.52 -12.90 -0.04
CA LEU A 165 -23.64 -12.00 0.21
C LEU A 165 -24.75 -12.36 -0.78
N TYR A 166 -25.85 -12.86 -0.25
CA TYR A 166 -27.05 -13.17 -1.02
C TYR A 166 -28.11 -12.08 -0.86
N GLN A 167 -28.90 -11.90 -1.91
CA GLN A 167 -30.17 -11.20 -1.88
C GLN A 167 -31.31 -12.22 -1.91
N ALA A 168 -32.12 -12.23 -0.87
CA ALA A 168 -33.33 -13.04 -0.78
C ALA A 168 -34.49 -12.43 -1.62
N PRO A 169 -35.57 -13.19 -1.91
CA PRO A 169 -36.71 -12.70 -2.71
C PRO A 169 -37.44 -11.49 -2.12
N ASN A 170 -37.31 -11.26 -0.81
CA ASN A 170 -37.87 -10.11 -0.09
C ASN A 170 -36.92 -8.89 -0.08
N ASN A 171 -35.81 -8.94 -0.84
CA ASN A 171 -34.72 -7.94 -0.87
C ASN A 171 -33.89 -7.84 0.42
N GLU A 172 -34.05 -8.76 1.37
CA GLU A 172 -33.13 -8.84 2.50
C GLU A 172 -31.78 -9.40 2.05
N LEU A 173 -30.70 -8.93 2.69
CA LEU A 173 -29.36 -9.39 2.42
C LEU A 173 -28.87 -10.32 3.52
N ASP A 174 -28.37 -11.48 3.13
CA ASP A 174 -27.88 -12.51 4.04
C ASP A 174 -26.45 -12.92 3.68
N ILE A 175 -25.60 -13.07 4.69
CA ILE A 175 -24.24 -13.59 4.52
C ILE A 175 -24.24 -15.06 4.88
N LEU A 176 -24.11 -15.94 3.87
CA LEU A 176 -24.26 -17.38 4.04
C LEU A 176 -23.17 -18.15 3.30
N ASN A 177 -22.84 -19.32 3.82
CA ASN A 177 -22.20 -20.39 3.07
C ASN A 177 -23.24 -21.51 2.89
N SER A 178 -23.35 -22.07 1.70
CA SER A 178 -24.28 -23.14 1.40
C SER A 178 -23.58 -24.25 0.61
N ASN A 179 -23.96 -25.50 0.87
CA ASN A 179 -23.46 -26.65 0.13
C ASN A 179 -23.93 -26.68 -1.33
N ASP A 180 -25.04 -25.99 -1.63
CA ASP A 180 -25.66 -25.95 -2.96
C ASP A 180 -26.26 -24.56 -3.21
N ILE A 181 -26.64 -24.29 -4.45
CA ILE A 181 -27.31 -23.05 -4.86
C ILE A 181 -28.66 -22.94 -4.13
N ILE A 182 -28.86 -21.82 -3.45
CA ILE A 182 -30.12 -21.53 -2.78
C ILE A 182 -31.13 -21.05 -3.85
N PRO A 183 -32.29 -21.73 -4.02
CA PRO A 183 -33.30 -21.30 -4.99
C PRO A 183 -33.78 -19.88 -4.71
N ASP A 184 -34.02 -19.10 -5.77
CA ASP A 184 -34.53 -17.73 -5.74
C ASP A 184 -33.64 -16.69 -5.04
N TYR A 185 -32.45 -17.07 -4.59
CA TYR A 185 -31.46 -16.16 -4.01
C TYR A 185 -30.47 -15.71 -5.10
N ASN A 186 -30.14 -14.41 -5.12
CA ASN A 186 -29.12 -13.86 -6.02
C ASN A 186 -27.81 -13.64 -5.29
N ILE A 187 -26.69 -14.07 -5.86
CA ILE A 187 -25.36 -13.78 -5.30
C ILE A 187 -24.93 -12.38 -5.72
N LEU A 188 -24.68 -11.51 -4.73
CA LEU A 188 -24.22 -10.14 -4.96
C LEU A 188 -22.69 -10.01 -4.96
N GLY A 189 -22.01 -10.91 -4.23
CA GLY A 189 -20.56 -10.96 -4.17
C GLY A 189 -20.05 -11.98 -3.16
N LYS A 190 -18.76 -12.30 -3.23
CA LYS A 190 -18.07 -13.21 -2.30
C LYS A 190 -17.51 -12.43 -1.12
N VAL A 191 -17.61 -12.96 0.10
CA VAL A 191 -16.87 -12.46 1.26
C VAL A 191 -15.38 -12.74 1.05
N ALA A 192 -14.59 -11.70 0.84
CA ALA A 192 -13.15 -11.82 0.63
C ALA A 192 -12.36 -11.78 1.94
N LEU A 193 -12.74 -10.90 2.87
CA LEU A 193 -12.01 -10.70 4.13
C LEU A 193 -12.93 -10.14 5.21
N VAL A 194 -12.75 -10.57 6.45
CA VAL A 194 -13.29 -9.91 7.64
C VAL A 194 -12.13 -9.29 8.40
N PHE A 195 -12.11 -7.97 8.52
CA PHE A 195 -11.07 -7.23 9.23
C PHE A 195 -11.59 -6.81 10.60
N LEU A 196 -10.99 -7.40 11.64
CA LEU A 196 -11.35 -7.11 13.04
C LEU A 196 -10.45 -6.01 13.61
N PRO A 197 -10.99 -5.11 14.44
CA PRO A 197 -10.17 -4.18 15.20
C PRO A 197 -9.40 -4.94 16.28
N TYR A 198 -8.24 -4.41 16.65
CA TYR A 198 -7.57 -4.85 17.87
C TYR A 198 -8.35 -4.34 19.09
N THR A 199 -8.63 -5.24 20.03
CA THR A 199 -9.12 -4.87 21.36
C THR A 199 -8.19 -5.41 22.44
N GLU A 200 -8.22 -4.81 23.63
CA GLU A 200 -7.36 -5.23 24.75
C GLU A 200 -7.64 -6.68 25.18
N SER A 201 -8.88 -7.18 24.98
CA SER A 201 -9.23 -8.57 25.25
C SER A 201 -8.52 -9.57 24.31
N MET A 202 -8.05 -9.12 23.13
CA MET A 202 -7.26 -9.90 22.18
C MET A 202 -5.77 -9.90 22.49
N ARG A 203 -5.33 -9.12 23.48
CA ARG A 203 -3.92 -9.07 23.88
C ARG A 203 -3.47 -10.49 24.28
N PRO A 204 -2.35 -10.99 23.72
CA PRO A 204 -1.81 -12.28 24.14
C PRO A 204 -1.55 -12.26 25.65
N LYS A 205 -2.31 -13.07 26.40
CA LYS A 205 -2.09 -13.22 27.84
C LYS A 205 -0.76 -13.93 28.07
N ARG A 206 -0.04 -13.52 29.11
CA ARG A 206 1.33 -13.96 29.40
C ARG A 206 1.43 -15.47 29.63
N THR A 207 0.34 -16.11 30.01
CA THR A 207 0.24 -17.54 30.31
C THR A 207 -0.22 -18.38 29.12
N GLY A 208 -0.69 -17.78 28.02
CA GLY A 208 -1.24 -18.51 26.87
C GLY A 208 -2.55 -19.24 27.12
N PHE A 209 -3.10 -19.18 28.35
CA PHE A 209 -4.34 -19.82 28.76
C PHE A 209 -5.33 -18.76 29.27
N LEU A 210 -6.62 -18.95 28.95
CA LEU A 210 -7.68 -17.99 29.24
C LEU A 210 -8.07 -17.91 30.73
N GLU A 211 -7.69 -18.88 31.55
CA GLU A 211 -8.34 -19.16 32.84
C GLU A 211 -7.73 -18.49 34.09
N GLU A 212 -6.61 -17.77 34.03
CA GLU A 212 -5.85 -17.45 35.27
C GLU A 212 -5.56 -15.96 35.58
N ASP A 213 -6.30 -15.01 35.01
CA ASP A 213 -6.08 -13.58 35.36
C ASP A 213 -7.27 -12.96 36.10
N GLU A 214 -7.77 -13.64 37.14
CA GLU A 214 -8.57 -13.02 38.21
C GLU A 214 -7.76 -13.06 39.52
N GLU A 215 -6.95 -12.02 39.77
CA GLU A 215 -6.51 -11.60 41.12
C GLU A 215 -6.52 -10.07 41.23
#